data_AF-A0A6P0RNK0-F1
#
_entry.id   AF-A0A6P0RNK0-F1
#
_cell.length_a   1.000
_cell.length_b   1.000
_cell.length_c   1.000
_cell.angle_alpha   90.00
_cell.angle_beta   90.00
_cell.angle_gamma   90.00
#
_symmetry.space_group_name_H-M   'P 1'
#
loop_
_entity.id
_entity.type
_entity.pdbx_description
1 polymer ?
#
loop_
_entity_poly.entity_id
_entity_poly.type
_entity_poly.pdbx_seq_one_letter_code
_entity_poly.pdbx_strand_id
1 'polypeptide(L)' 'MFNCFGKNNINILFLDKIEIINIASGIYANLRQKETPIQIPGILIAATAIYHNLVLVSNDSDMLIIEGLILENWLQQS' A
#
# COMPACT_ATOMS: atom_id res chain seq x y z
N MET A 1 11.24 16.64 -6.00
CA MET A 1 10.22 16.66 -7.07
C MET A 1 8.94 16.00 -6.56
N PHE A 2 8.10 16.77 -5.86
CA PHE A 2 6.73 16.40 -5.43
C PHE A 2 5.71 17.53 -5.76
N ASN A 3 6.17 18.59 -6.42
CA ASN A 3 5.51 19.91 -6.43
C ASN A 3 4.28 20.04 -7.36
N CYS A 4 3.92 18.98 -8.10
CA CYS A 4 2.86 19.05 -9.11
C CYS A 4 1.51 18.45 -8.67
N PHE A 5 1.42 17.83 -7.49
CA PHE A 5 0.16 17.25 -6.99
C PHE A 5 -0.73 18.25 -6.23
N GLY A 6 -0.27 19.49 -6.02
CA GLY A 6 -0.90 20.49 -5.14
C GLY A 6 -2.19 21.16 -5.66
N LYS A 7 -2.92 20.56 -6.61
CA LYS A 7 -4.19 21.13 -7.10
C LYS A 7 -5.45 20.54 -6.46
N ASN A 8 -5.34 19.43 -5.74
CA ASN A 8 -6.44 18.78 -5.04
C ASN A 8 -6.11 18.67 -3.55
N ASN A 9 -7.12 18.62 -2.66
CA ASN A 9 -6.99 18.40 -1.22
C ASN A 9 -6.43 17.00 -0.92
N ILE A 10 -5.15 16.78 -1.20
CA ILE A 10 -4.44 15.52 -0.97
C ILE A 10 -3.70 15.66 0.36
N ASN A 11 -4.03 14.80 1.32
CA ASN A 11 -3.29 14.70 2.57
C ASN A 11 -2.08 13.76 2.37
N ILE A 12 -0.90 14.19 2.82
CA ILE A 12 0.32 13.38 2.74
C ILE A 12 0.47 12.65 4.08
N LEU A 13 0.44 11.32 4.02
CA LEU A 13 0.71 10.47 5.18
C LEU A 13 2.20 10.11 5.21
N PHE A 14 2.81 10.24 6.39
CA PHE A 14 4.22 9.92 6.60
C PHE A 14 4.36 8.51 7.20
N LEU A 15 5.53 7.91 7.00
CA LEU A 15 5.93 6.67 7.65
C LEU A 15 6.53 6.96 9.05
N ASP A 16 5.76 7.63 9.90
CA ASP A 16 6.21 8.11 11.22
C ASP A 16 5.77 7.22 12.39
N LYS A 17 4.96 6.18 12.10
CA LYS A 17 4.46 5.20 13.07
C LYS A 17 5.19 3.88 12.96
N ILE A 18 5.71 3.39 14.09
CA ILE A 18 6.42 2.09 14.13
C ILE A 18 5.46 0.93 13.80
N GLU A 19 4.18 1.10 14.06
CA GLU A 19 3.11 0.15 13.74
C GLU A 19 3.03 -0.11 12.22
N ILE A 20 3.23 0.92 11.39
CA ILE A 20 3.29 0.77 9.93
C ILE A 20 4.47 -0.12 9.54
N ILE A 21 5.63 0.08 10.18
CA ILE A 21 6.83 -0.73 9.93
C ILE A 21 6.64 -2.18 10.39
N ASN A 22 5.95 -2.39 11.50
CA ASN A 22 5.63 -3.73 12.01
C ASN A 22 4.70 -4.48 11.05
N ILE A 23 3.64 -3.82 10.56
CA ILE A 23 2.75 -4.38 9.55
C ILE A 23 3.52 -4.70 8.27
N ALA A 24 4.33 -3.77 7.77
CA ALA A 24 5.15 -3.97 6.57
C ALA A 24 6.11 -5.16 6.72
N SER A 25 6.71 -5.31 7.90
CA SER A 25 7.61 -6.44 8.21
C SER A 25 6.85 -7.77 8.22
N GLY A 26 5.63 -7.81 8.74
CA GLY A 26 4.74 -8.97 8.69
C GLY A 26 4.38 -9.36 7.26
N ILE A 27 3.98 -8.38 6.43
CA ILE A 27 3.69 -8.59 5.00
C ILE A 27 4.94 -9.14 4.31
N TYR A 28 6.10 -8.50 4.48
CA TYR A 28 7.36 -8.93 3.87
C TYR A 28 7.71 -10.38 4.25
N ALA A 29 7.57 -10.74 5.53
CA ALA A 29 7.84 -12.09 6.00
C ALA A 29 6.89 -13.13 5.37
N ASN A 30 5.61 -12.80 5.21
CA ASN A 30 4.61 -13.67 4.56
C ASN A 30 4.93 -13.85 3.07
N LEU A 31 5.24 -12.76 2.36
CA LEU A 31 5.57 -12.81 0.92
C LEU A 31 6.88 -13.54 0.63
N ARG A 32 7.88 -13.37 1.51
CA ARG A 32 9.15 -14.09 1.40
C ARG A 32 8.95 -15.60 1.53
N GLN A 33 8.05 -16.04 2.41
CA GLN A 33 7.72 -17.47 2.56
C GLN A 33 7.01 -18.03 1.32
N LYS A 34 6.23 -17.20 0.63
CA LYS A 34 5.47 -17.57 -0.58
C LYS A 34 6.25 -17.35 -1.89
N GLU A 35 7.55 -17.03 -1.80
CA GLU A 35 8.43 -16.68 -2.93
C GLU A 35 7.82 -15.62 -3.89
N THR A 36 6.96 -14.75 -3.38
CA THR A 36 6.22 -13.81 -4.24
C THR A 36 6.94 -12.47 -4.31
N PRO A 37 7.32 -11.99 -5.50
CA PRO A 37 8.10 -10.77 -5.65
C PRO A 37 7.19 -9.52 -5.64
N ILE A 38 6.98 -8.92 -4.46
CA ILE A 38 6.50 -7.53 -4.35
C ILE A 38 7.66 -6.63 -3.94
N GLN A 39 7.71 -5.43 -4.54
CA GLN A 39 8.72 -4.44 -4.20
C GLN A 39 8.44 -3.79 -2.83
N ILE A 40 9.50 -3.48 -2.08
CA ILE A 40 9.41 -2.84 -0.76
C ILE A 40 8.52 -1.58 -0.73
N PRO A 41 8.55 -0.67 -1.73
CA PRO A 41 7.63 0.48 -1.74
C PRO A 41 6.16 0.08 -1.71
N GLY A 42 5.79 -0.98 -2.44
CA GLY A 42 4.42 -1.48 -2.45
C GLY A 42 4.00 -2.04 -1.10
N ILE A 43 4.90 -2.75 -0.42
CA ILE A 43 4.68 -3.26 0.94
C ILE A 43 4.44 -2.12 1.93
N LEU A 44 5.24 -1.04 1.86
CA LEU A 44 5.09 0.12 2.74
C LEU A 44 3.79 0.88 2.50
N ILE A 45 3.39 1.03 1.23
CA ILE A 45 2.11 1.66 0.87
C ILE A 45 0.94 0.82 1.38
N ALA A 46 0.96 -0.50 1.16
CA ALA A 46 -0.08 -1.41 1.64
C ALA A 46 -0.17 -1.41 3.16
N ALA A 47 0.97 -1.46 3.87
CA ALA A 47 1.00 -1.38 5.32
C ALA A 47 0.41 -0.08 5.86
N THR A 48 0.70 1.05 5.20
CA THR A 48 0.14 2.37 5.54
C THR A 48 -1.37 2.38 5.34
N ALA A 49 -1.86 1.83 4.23
CA ALA A 49 -3.30 1.73 3.95
C ALA A 49 -4.01 0.87 5.00
N ILE A 50 -3.45 -0.29 5.36
CA ILE A 50 -3.99 -1.18 6.40
C ILE A 50 -4.02 -0.48 7.76
N TYR A 51 -2.92 0.16 8.17
CA TYR A 51 -2.85 0.86 9.47
C TYR A 51 -3.91 1.96 9.62
N HIS A 52 -4.15 2.73 8.55
CA HIS A 52 -5.16 3.78 8.53
C HIS A 52 -6.56 3.30 8.14
N ASN A 53 -6.73 2.00 7.89
CA ASN A 53 -7.98 1.39 7.46
C ASN A 53 -8.55 2.03 6.17
N LEU A 54 -7.66 2.33 5.22
CA LEU A 54 -7.94 2.98 3.94
C LEU A 54 -8.11 1.97 2.81
N VAL A 55 -8.84 2.38 1.77
CA VAL A 55 -8.86 1.70 0.47
C VAL A 55 -7.65 2.14 -0.33
N LEU A 56 -6.83 1.17 -0.77
CA LEU A 56 -5.75 1.42 -1.72
C LEU A 56 -6.32 1.39 -3.14
N VAL A 57 -6.19 2.50 -3.87
CA VAL A 57 -6.55 2.56 -5.29
C VAL A 57 -5.30 2.26 -6.11
N SER A 58 -5.29 1.15 -6.85
CA SER A 58 -4.15 0.76 -7.69
C SER A 58 -4.60 -0.08 -8.88
N ASN A 59 -3.89 0.04 -10.00
CA ASN A 59 -4.02 -0.86 -11.14
C ASN A 59 -3.05 -2.06 -11.06
N ASP A 60 -2.23 -2.12 -10.01
CA ASP A 60 -1.31 -3.22 -9.77
C ASP A 60 -2.04 -4.37 -9.06
N SER A 61 -2.40 -5.40 -9.84
CA SER A 61 -3.10 -6.58 -9.35
C SER A 61 -2.26 -7.42 -8.40
N ASP A 62 -0.93 -7.28 -8.41
CA ASP A 62 -0.04 -8.07 -7.55
C ASP A 62 -0.29 -7.72 -6.07
N MET A 63 -0.85 -6.55 -5.77
CA MET A 63 -1.25 -6.12 -4.43
C MET A 63 -2.36 -6.98 -3.80
N LEU A 64 -3.15 -7.70 -4.60
CA LEU A 64 -4.25 -8.54 -4.11
C LEU A 64 -3.79 -9.69 -3.20
N ILE A 65 -2.52 -10.08 -3.27
CA ILE A 65 -1.97 -11.14 -2.42
C ILE A 65 -1.75 -10.69 -0.97
N ILE A 66 -1.82 -9.38 -0.70
CA ILE A 66 -1.59 -8.82 0.63
C ILE A 66 -2.87 -8.97 1.45
N GLU A 67 -2.82 -9.87 2.43
CA GLU A 67 -3.93 -10.14 3.34
C GLU A 67 -4.32 -8.89 4.14
N GLY A 68 -5.62 -8.59 4.20
CA GLY A 68 -6.18 -7.44 4.92
C GLY A 68 -6.16 -6.11 4.16
N LEU A 69 -5.60 -6.06 2.95
CA LEU A 69 -5.63 -4.88 2.09
C LEU A 69 -6.98 -4.77 1.36
N ILE A 70 -7.61 -3.60 1.40
CA ILE A 70 -8.79 -3.29 0.58
C ILE A 70 -8.28 -2.59 -0.70
N LEU A 71 -8.42 -3.24 -1.85
CA LEU A 71 -7.90 -2.76 -3.14
C LEU A 71 -9.05 -2.42 -4.10
N GLU A 72 -8.99 -1.24 -4.71
CA GLU A 72 -9.87 -0.85 -5.81
C GLU A 72 -9.07 -0.53 -7.07
N ASN A 73 -9.63 -0.90 -8.24
CA ASN A 73 -9.11 -0.49 -9.54
C ASN A 73 -10.15 0.37 -10.27
N TRP A 74 -9.89 1.68 -10.33
CA TRP A 74 -10.80 2.63 -10.98
C TRP A 74 -10.71 2.68 -12.50
N LEU A 75 -9.70 2.02 -13.10
CA LEU A 75 -9.61 1.92 -14.56
C LEU A 75 -10.55 0.85 -15.15
N GLN A 76 -11.11 0.00 -14.30
CA GLN A 76 -12.01 -1.09 -14.69
C GLN A 76 -13.49 -0.83 -14.42
N GLN A 77 -13.87 0.43 -14.14
CA GLN A 77 -15.28 0.83 -14.05
C GLN A 77 -15.81 1.13 -15.46
N SER A 78 -16.45 0.13 -16.07
CA SER A 78 -17.23 0.25 -17.32
C SER A 78 -18.66 -0.17 -17.08
#